data_AF-A0A7R8WGP8-F1
#
_entry.id   AF-A0A7R8WGP8-F1
#
_cell.length_a   1.000
_cell.length_b   1.000
_cell.length_c   1.000
_cell.angle_alpha   90.00
_cell.angle_beta   90.00
_cell.angle_gamma   90.00
#
_symmetry.space_group_name_H-M   'P 1'
#
loop_
_entity.id
_entity.type
_entity.pdbx_description
1 polymer ?
#
loop_
_entity_poly.entity_id
_entity_poly.type
_entity_poly.pdbx_seq_one_letter_code
_entity_poly.pdbx_strand_id
1 'polypeptide(L)'
;MSLNRYMHPSNPYKRPPDFQHLAKQYPEFSGALKTDLNGKVSVDFKDPGALRLLTETLLKEDFDLTAKIPADRLVPALPLRMNYICWLEDLLKLINRCDGAHGIDVGAGAIAIYSLLAAKRNKWRMLATDTSTEAANHAKATVETNGLQDYISVLPTDPSSPMFPSAPPDGQNAWDFSLCNPPFFDSRPPSRATDDGEGGSVGSPSSARSRPGRPPPPHAPTGKSVCVHRAEERKEVTMLKRERFTANNDDAPGHCTDM
;
A
#
# COMPACT_ATOMS: atom_id res chain seq x y z
N MET A 1 7.15 17.92 -8.95
CA MET A 1 7.52 16.54 -8.58
C MET A 1 7.69 15.72 -9.86
N SER A 2 8.80 15.01 -10.04
CA SER A 2 9.17 14.30 -11.28
C SER A 2 8.35 13.02 -11.57
N LEU A 3 7.42 12.66 -10.69
CA LEU A 3 6.59 11.44 -10.82
C LEU A 3 5.23 11.70 -11.47
N ASN A 4 4.90 12.95 -11.83
CA ASN A 4 3.55 13.29 -12.30
C ASN A 4 3.16 12.59 -13.61
N ARG A 5 4.14 12.22 -14.44
CA ARG A 5 3.93 11.43 -15.67
C ARG A 5 3.40 10.03 -15.38
N TYR A 6 3.77 9.44 -14.25
CA TYR A 6 3.43 8.07 -13.88
C TYR A 6 2.28 8.01 -12.87
N MET A 7 1.62 9.15 -12.60
CA MET A 7 0.41 9.17 -11.79
C MET A 7 -0.81 8.84 -12.64
N HIS A 8 -1.68 8.02 -12.07
CA HIS A 8 -2.95 7.67 -12.67
C HIS A 8 -3.77 8.95 -12.94
N PRO A 9 -4.48 9.07 -14.07
CA PRO A 9 -5.29 10.25 -14.37
C PRO A 9 -6.28 10.62 -13.26
N SER A 10 -6.90 9.63 -12.64
CA SER A 10 -7.87 9.80 -11.54
C SER A 10 -7.25 9.99 -10.14
N ASN A 11 -5.91 10.00 -10.03
CA ASN A 11 -5.25 10.19 -8.74
C ASN A 11 -5.32 11.68 -8.34
N PRO A 12 -5.91 12.03 -7.17
CA PRO A 12 -6.02 13.42 -6.71
C PRO A 12 -4.66 14.12 -6.61
N TYR A 13 -3.60 13.36 -6.28
CA TYR A 13 -2.25 13.87 -6.11
C TYR A 13 -1.48 14.14 -7.41
N LYS A 14 -2.12 13.92 -8.57
CA LYS A 14 -1.62 14.45 -9.85
C LYS A 14 -1.50 15.98 -9.80
N ARG A 15 -2.30 16.62 -8.95
CA ARG A 15 -2.08 17.99 -8.48
C ARG A 15 -1.30 17.93 -7.16
N PRO A 16 -0.13 18.58 -7.07
CA PRO A 16 0.63 18.62 -5.82
C PRO A 16 -0.18 19.29 -4.69
N PRO A 17 -0.08 18.80 -3.44
CA PRO A 17 -0.74 19.44 -2.30
C PRO A 17 -0.19 20.85 -2.05
N ASP A 18 -1.07 21.75 -1.58
CA ASP A 18 -0.67 23.08 -1.13
C ASP A 18 -0.20 23.01 0.33
N PHE A 19 1.12 22.92 0.52
CA PHE A 19 1.69 22.85 1.86
C PHE A 19 1.48 24.11 2.70
N GLN A 20 1.30 25.29 2.09
CA GLN A 20 1.01 26.50 2.85
C GLN A 20 -0.41 26.47 3.40
N HIS A 21 -1.36 25.98 2.60
CA HIS A 21 -2.73 25.78 3.05
C HIS A 21 -2.78 24.76 4.20
N LEU A 22 -2.14 23.60 4.03
CA LEU A 22 -2.09 22.56 5.05
C LEU A 22 -1.45 23.06 6.36
N ALA A 23 -0.37 23.85 6.28
CA ALA A 23 0.28 24.41 7.47
C ALA A 23 -0.64 25.31 8.30
N LYS A 24 -1.53 26.06 7.64
CA LYS A 24 -2.48 26.97 8.29
C LYS A 24 -3.61 26.22 8.99
N GLN A 25 -4.06 25.11 8.39
CA GLN A 25 -5.15 24.32 8.96
C GLN A 25 -4.68 23.32 10.02
N TYR A 26 -3.47 22.77 9.86
CA TYR A 26 -2.89 21.75 10.74
C TYR A 26 -1.59 22.31 11.35
N PRO A 27 -1.64 23.00 12.50
CA PRO A 27 -0.46 23.62 13.12
C PRO A 27 0.68 22.62 13.38
N GLU A 28 0.35 21.37 13.70
CA GLU A 28 1.32 20.28 13.87
C GLU A 28 2.13 19.98 12.60
N PHE A 29 1.54 20.19 11.42
CA PHE A 29 2.22 19.99 10.14
C PHE A 29 3.26 21.09 9.87
N SER A 30 3.12 22.27 10.48
CA SER A 30 4.10 23.35 10.33
C SER A 30 5.51 22.94 10.77
N GLY A 31 5.64 22.04 11.74
CA GLY A 31 6.93 21.49 12.17
C GLY A 31 7.63 20.61 11.13
N ALA A 32 6.91 20.12 10.11
CA ALA A 32 7.45 19.32 9.01
C ALA A 32 7.97 20.16 7.83
N LEU A 33 7.77 21.48 7.88
CA LEU A 33 8.01 22.38 6.75
C LEU A 33 9.36 23.09 6.84
N LYS A 34 9.97 23.28 5.67
CA LYS A 34 11.16 24.09 5.44
C LYS A 34 10.83 25.20 4.47
N THR A 35 11.22 26.41 4.84
CA THR A 35 11.14 27.59 3.98
C THR A 35 12.50 27.83 3.36
N ASP A 36 12.57 27.93 2.03
CA ASP A 36 13.80 28.31 1.35
C ASP A 36 14.05 29.83 1.43
N LEU A 37 15.22 30.27 0.96
CA LEU A 37 15.59 31.70 0.95
C LEU A 37 14.65 32.57 0.10
N ASN A 38 13.87 31.96 -0.80
CA ASN A 38 12.91 32.63 -1.67
C ASN A 38 11.50 32.62 -1.06
N GLY A 39 11.34 32.18 0.19
CA GLY A 39 10.04 32.09 0.87
C GLY A 39 9.17 30.91 0.45
N LYS A 40 9.70 29.98 -0.36
CA LYS A 40 8.96 28.80 -0.80
C LYS A 40 8.95 27.75 0.29
N VAL A 41 7.75 27.31 0.64
CA VAL A 41 7.51 26.27 1.63
C VAL A 41 7.60 24.90 0.98
N SER A 42 8.32 23.98 1.61
CA SER A 42 8.55 22.62 1.13
C SER A 42 8.69 21.63 2.28
N VAL A 43 8.49 20.34 2.01
CA VAL A 43 8.71 19.26 2.98
C VAL A 43 10.09 18.64 2.73
N ASP A 44 10.82 18.30 3.79
CA ASP A 44 12.01 17.47 3.65
C ASP A 44 11.64 16.00 3.49
N PHE A 45 11.60 15.53 2.24
CA PHE A 45 11.28 14.13 1.91
C PHE A 45 12.36 13.12 2.37
N LYS A 46 13.47 13.57 2.96
CA LYS A 46 14.46 12.68 3.58
C LYS A 46 14.22 12.47 5.06
N ASP A 47 13.46 13.34 5.70
CA ASP A 47 13.13 13.23 7.12
C ASP A 47 11.89 12.32 7.31
N PRO A 48 12.03 11.14 7.94
CA PRO A 48 10.90 10.27 8.23
C PRO A 48 9.84 10.94 9.12
N GLY A 49 10.22 11.88 9.99
CA GLY A 49 9.30 12.64 10.83
C GLY A 49 8.40 13.54 9.98
N ALA A 50 9.00 14.37 9.11
CA ALA A 50 8.27 15.21 8.18
C ALA A 50 7.38 14.42 7.22
N LEU A 51 7.87 13.29 6.68
CA LEU A 51 7.06 12.41 5.82
C LEU A 51 5.85 11.82 6.54
N ARG A 52 6.00 11.49 7.82
CA ARG A 52 4.94 10.95 8.66
C ARG A 52 3.83 11.96 8.85
N LEU A 53 4.19 13.16 9.32
CA LEU A 53 3.26 14.27 9.50
C LEU A 53 2.57 14.62 8.19
N LEU A 54 3.30 14.66 7.08
CA LEU A 54 2.71 14.87 5.75
C LEU A 54 1.67 13.80 5.43
N THR A 55 1.99 12.53 5.63
CA THR A 55 1.08 11.42 5.30
C THR A 55 -0.18 11.45 6.16
N GLU A 56 -0.04 11.67 7.47
CA GLU A 56 -1.16 11.76 8.40
C GLU A 56 -2.06 12.97 8.09
N THR A 57 -1.44 14.12 7.78
CA THR A 57 -2.15 15.35 7.41
C THR A 57 -2.94 15.16 6.12
N LEU A 58 -2.33 14.58 5.08
CA LEU A 58 -3.03 14.33 3.81
C LEU A 58 -4.15 13.28 3.96
N LEU A 59 -3.96 12.26 4.80
CA LEU A 59 -5.03 11.31 5.11
C LEU A 59 -6.22 12.01 5.77
N LYS A 60 -5.94 12.95 6.68
CA LYS A 60 -7.00 13.70 7.36
C LYS A 60 -7.70 14.67 6.42
N GLU A 61 -6.94 15.46 5.65
CA GLU A 61 -7.50 16.48 4.75
C GLU A 61 -8.28 15.87 3.59
N ASP A 62 -7.67 14.95 2.85
CA ASP A 62 -8.21 14.53 1.56
C ASP A 62 -9.20 13.36 1.67
N PHE A 63 -9.13 12.59 2.77
CA PHE A 63 -9.94 11.38 2.95
C PHE A 63 -10.70 11.35 4.27
N ASP A 64 -10.52 12.34 5.14
CA ASP A 64 -11.07 12.31 6.51
C ASP A 64 -10.76 10.96 7.19
N LEU A 65 -9.47 10.60 7.15
CA LEU A 65 -8.90 9.41 7.78
C LEU A 65 -7.88 9.84 8.82
N THR A 66 -8.05 9.36 10.05
CA THR A 66 -7.11 9.57 11.15
C THR A 66 -6.26 8.32 11.35
N ALA A 67 -4.97 8.44 11.10
CA ALA A 67 -4.01 7.37 11.34
C ALA A 67 -2.79 7.94 12.07
N LYS A 68 -2.23 7.20 13.03
CA LYS A 68 -0.95 7.51 13.67
C LYS A 68 0.06 6.49 13.17
N ILE A 69 1.13 6.90 12.51
CA ILE A 69 2.09 5.96 11.94
C ILE A 69 3.21 5.75 12.97
N PRO A 70 3.46 4.53 13.47
CA PRO A 70 4.50 4.29 14.47
C PRO A 70 5.91 4.64 13.98
N ALA A 71 6.74 5.19 14.88
CA ALA A 71 8.06 5.75 14.57
C ALA A 71 8.99 4.76 13.84
N ASP A 72 8.92 3.49 14.26
CA ASP A 72 9.68 2.33 13.83
C ASP A 72 9.17 1.68 12.54
N ARG A 73 8.04 2.14 11.99
CA ARG A 73 7.37 1.53 10.83
C ARG A 73 7.56 2.33 9.55
N LEU A 74 7.28 1.68 8.42
CA LEU A 74 7.33 2.29 7.11
C LEU A 74 6.27 3.40 7.00
N VAL A 75 6.70 4.61 6.65
CA VAL A 75 5.79 5.69 6.26
C VAL A 75 5.36 5.48 4.81
N PRO A 76 4.08 5.22 4.52
CA PRO A 76 3.62 5.00 3.15
C PRO A 76 3.54 6.33 2.39
N ALA A 77 4.18 6.40 1.23
CA ALA A 77 4.02 7.54 0.33
C ALA A 77 2.62 7.53 -0.29
N LEU A 78 1.70 8.31 0.29
CA LEU A 78 0.26 8.30 -0.03
C LEU A 78 -0.06 8.42 -1.53
N PRO A 79 0.57 9.33 -2.32
CA PRO A 79 0.29 9.42 -3.76
C PRO A 79 0.55 8.12 -4.52
N LEU A 80 1.58 7.36 -4.14
CA LEU A 80 1.90 6.09 -4.78
C LEU A 80 0.93 4.98 -4.36
N ARG A 81 0.41 5.03 -3.13
CA ARG A 81 -0.60 4.07 -2.67
C ARG A 81 -1.93 4.29 -3.38
N MET A 82 -2.32 5.55 -3.54
CA MET A 82 -3.52 5.91 -4.30
C MET A 82 -3.43 5.53 -5.78
N ASN A 83 -2.25 5.61 -6.41
CA ASN A 83 -2.06 5.09 -7.77
C ASN A 83 -2.46 3.62 -7.90
N TYR A 84 -2.12 2.78 -6.91
CA TYR A 84 -2.47 1.37 -6.94
C TYR A 84 -3.98 1.18 -6.80
N ILE A 85 -4.64 1.92 -5.90
CA ILE A 85 -6.10 1.89 -5.77
C ILE A 85 -6.78 2.29 -7.09
N CYS A 86 -6.36 3.39 -7.73
CA CYS A 86 -6.92 3.77 -9.02
C CYS A 86 -6.72 2.71 -10.11
N TRP A 87 -5.57 2.01 -10.11
CA TRP A 87 -5.35 0.93 -11.06
C TRP A 87 -6.28 -0.27 -10.81
N LEU A 88 -6.56 -0.59 -9.54
CA LEU A 88 -7.55 -1.62 -9.20
C LEU A 88 -8.96 -1.21 -9.61
N GLU A 89 -9.33 0.08 -9.48
CA GLU A 89 -10.62 0.59 -9.96
C GLU A 89 -10.80 0.29 -11.45
N ASP A 90 -9.78 0.56 -12.27
CA ASP A 90 -9.82 0.28 -13.70
C ASP A 90 -9.92 -1.22 -14.01
N LEU A 91 -9.16 -2.07 -13.31
CA LEU A 91 -9.24 -3.51 -13.49
C LEU A 91 -10.62 -4.07 -13.12
N LEU A 92 -11.20 -3.60 -12.01
CA LEU A 92 -12.52 -4.04 -11.56
C LEU A 92 -13.63 -3.56 -12.48
N LYS A 93 -13.50 -2.37 -13.06
CA LYS A 93 -14.40 -1.88 -14.13
C LYS A 93 -14.40 -2.81 -15.34
N LEU A 94 -13.24 -3.31 -15.77
CA LEU A 94 -13.15 -4.23 -16.91
C LEU A 94 -13.88 -5.55 -16.70
N ILE A 95 -14.07 -5.97 -15.44
CA ILE A 95 -14.79 -7.20 -15.09
C ILE A 95 -16.18 -6.94 -14.48
N ASN A 96 -16.69 -5.70 -14.55
CA ASN A 96 -17.98 -5.29 -13.99
C ASN A 96 -18.13 -5.58 -12.48
N ARG A 97 -17.05 -5.36 -11.70
CA ARG A 97 -17.02 -5.52 -10.23
C ARG A 97 -16.68 -4.21 -9.52
N CYS A 98 -17.29 -3.11 -9.95
CA CYS A 98 -17.04 -1.78 -9.41
C CYS A 98 -17.56 -1.60 -7.97
N ASP A 99 -18.72 -2.21 -7.69
CA ASP A 99 -19.45 -2.00 -6.44
C ASP A 99 -19.29 -3.18 -5.49
N GLY A 100 -19.03 -2.87 -4.22
CA GLY A 100 -18.99 -3.87 -3.15
C GLY A 100 -17.94 -4.95 -3.34
N ALA A 101 -16.82 -4.64 -4.00
CA ALA A 101 -15.74 -5.59 -4.25
C ALA A 101 -15.06 -6.06 -2.95
N HIS A 102 -14.58 -7.30 -2.97
CA HIS A 102 -13.89 -7.97 -1.87
C HIS A 102 -12.41 -8.15 -2.17
N GLY A 103 -11.58 -7.51 -1.35
CA GLY A 103 -10.13 -7.51 -1.52
C GLY A 103 -9.37 -8.12 -0.35
N ILE A 104 -8.20 -8.70 -0.63
CA ILE A 104 -7.19 -9.04 0.38
C ILE A 104 -6.00 -8.07 0.27
N ASP A 105 -5.62 -7.43 1.38
CA ASP A 105 -4.42 -6.61 1.52
C ASP A 105 -3.36 -7.41 2.31
N VAL A 106 -2.39 -7.99 1.58
CA VAL A 106 -1.36 -8.86 2.15
C VAL A 106 -0.15 -8.05 2.60
N GLY A 107 0.17 -8.13 3.89
CA GLY A 107 1.22 -7.31 4.50
C GLY A 107 0.76 -5.86 4.65
N ALA A 108 -0.45 -5.68 5.21
CA ALA A 108 -1.15 -4.41 5.32
C ALA A 108 -0.35 -3.34 6.09
N GLY A 109 0.56 -3.77 6.97
CA GLY A 109 1.38 -2.90 7.80
C GLY A 109 0.56 -2.16 8.87
N ALA A 110 1.24 -1.32 9.65
CA ALA A 110 0.69 -0.74 10.86
C ALA A 110 -0.59 0.10 10.68
N ILE A 111 -0.86 0.65 9.50
CA ILE A 111 -2.06 1.48 9.28
C ILE A 111 -3.03 0.90 8.25
N ALA A 112 -2.74 -0.27 7.66
CA ALA A 112 -3.54 -0.87 6.59
C ALA A 112 -3.92 0.13 5.48
N ILE A 113 -2.93 0.86 4.96
CA ILE A 113 -3.16 2.04 4.11
C ILE A 113 -4.02 1.74 2.87
N TYR A 114 -3.82 0.60 2.22
CA TYR A 114 -4.63 0.25 1.05
C TYR A 114 -6.06 -0.07 1.45
N SER A 115 -6.24 -0.83 2.53
CA SER A 115 -7.56 -1.16 3.05
C SER A 115 -8.35 0.09 3.47
N LEU A 116 -7.71 1.06 4.13
CA LEU A 116 -8.33 2.34 4.48
C LEU A 116 -8.77 3.12 3.25
N LEU A 117 -7.89 3.26 2.25
CA LEU A 117 -8.19 4.00 1.03
C LEU A 117 -9.32 3.32 0.23
N ALA A 118 -9.25 2.01 0.04
CA ALA A 118 -10.26 1.21 -0.66
C ALA A 118 -11.64 1.32 0.02
N ALA A 119 -11.70 1.17 1.35
CA ALA A 119 -12.94 1.28 2.10
C ALA A 119 -13.51 2.70 2.08
N LYS A 120 -12.68 3.74 2.30
CA LYS A 120 -13.17 5.13 2.35
C LYS A 120 -13.66 5.60 0.98
N ARG A 121 -12.87 5.34 -0.08
CA ARG A 121 -13.11 5.83 -1.43
C ARG A 121 -14.15 5.01 -2.19
N ASN A 122 -14.07 3.68 -2.11
CA ASN A 122 -14.84 2.78 -2.98
C ASN A 122 -15.84 1.90 -2.22
N LYS A 123 -15.88 2.00 -0.88
CA LYS A 123 -16.71 1.12 -0.01
C LYS A 123 -16.43 -0.37 -0.23
N TRP A 124 -15.20 -0.71 -0.65
CA TRP A 124 -14.77 -2.09 -0.80
C TRP A 124 -14.59 -2.76 0.57
N ARG A 125 -14.84 -4.06 0.60
CA ARG A 125 -14.69 -4.90 1.79
C ARG A 125 -13.32 -5.56 1.75
N MET A 126 -12.52 -5.31 2.77
CA MET A 126 -11.09 -5.61 2.78
C MET A 126 -10.76 -6.56 3.92
N LEU A 127 -9.98 -7.60 3.62
CA LEU A 127 -9.27 -8.39 4.62
C LEU A 127 -7.79 -7.96 4.63
N ALA A 128 -7.41 -7.24 5.66
CA ALA A 128 -6.03 -6.81 5.90
C ALA A 128 -5.30 -7.90 6.69
N THR A 129 -4.27 -8.50 6.10
CA THR A 129 -3.44 -9.51 6.77
C THR A 129 -2.04 -8.98 7.02
N ASP A 130 -1.46 -9.35 8.16
CA ASP A 130 -0.05 -9.08 8.46
C ASP A 130 0.53 -10.23 9.30
N THR A 131 1.83 -10.44 9.20
CA THR A 131 2.56 -11.44 10.00
C THR A 131 3.15 -10.87 11.28
N SER A 132 3.30 -9.54 11.36
CA SER A 132 3.63 -8.84 12.60
C SER A 132 2.36 -8.59 13.40
N THR A 133 2.22 -9.27 14.53
CA THR A 133 1.10 -9.06 15.46
C THR A 133 1.01 -7.61 15.92
N GLU A 134 2.13 -6.91 16.12
CA GLU A 134 2.08 -5.49 16.48
C GLU A 134 1.54 -4.63 15.33
N ALA A 135 1.96 -4.90 14.09
CA ALA A 135 1.44 -4.19 12.92
C ALA A 135 -0.07 -4.42 12.75
N ALA A 136 -0.52 -5.68 12.90
CA ALA A 136 -1.94 -6.02 12.82
C ALA A 136 -2.77 -5.36 13.94
N ASN A 137 -2.26 -5.33 15.19
CA ASN A 137 -2.93 -4.64 16.29
C ASN A 137 -3.04 -3.13 16.04
N HIS A 138 -1.98 -2.51 15.52
CA HIS A 138 -1.99 -1.10 15.17
C HIS A 138 -2.97 -0.82 14.02
N ALA A 139 -3.01 -1.69 13.01
CA ALA A 139 -3.93 -1.58 11.89
C ALA A 139 -5.38 -1.69 12.36
N LYS A 140 -5.67 -2.64 13.25
CA LYS A 140 -6.99 -2.81 13.86
C LYS A 140 -7.42 -1.55 14.62
N ALA A 141 -6.55 -0.99 15.47
CA ALA A 141 -6.84 0.26 16.17
C ALA A 141 -7.07 1.44 15.20
N THR A 142 -6.33 1.48 14.09
CA THR A 142 -6.52 2.50 13.05
C THR A 142 -7.87 2.35 12.37
N VAL A 143 -8.29 1.12 12.01
CA VAL A 143 -9.62 0.84 11.44
C VAL A 143 -10.73 1.25 12.41
N GLU A 144 -10.59 0.90 13.70
CA GLU A 144 -11.56 1.24 14.74
C GLU A 144 -11.69 2.75 14.95
N THR A 145 -10.56 3.47 14.96
CA THR A 145 -10.52 4.95 15.08
C THR A 145 -11.33 5.63 13.96
N ASN A 146 -11.40 5.02 12.77
CA ASN A 146 -12.10 5.57 11.62
C ASN A 146 -13.52 5.02 11.44
N GLY A 147 -14.00 4.13 12.32
CA GLY A 147 -15.33 3.54 12.21
C GLY A 147 -15.51 2.66 10.96
N LEU A 148 -14.44 2.01 10.48
CA LEU A 148 -14.43 1.24 9.22
C LEU A 148 -14.50 -0.28 9.41
N GLN A 149 -14.85 -0.77 10.61
CA GLN A 149 -14.88 -2.20 10.94
C GLN A 149 -15.86 -2.99 10.06
N ASP A 150 -16.94 -2.36 9.60
CA ASP A 150 -17.92 -2.99 8.71
C ASP A 150 -17.34 -3.27 7.32
N TYR A 151 -16.28 -2.55 6.93
CA TYR A 151 -15.62 -2.70 5.64
C TYR A 151 -14.26 -3.38 5.75
N ILE A 152 -13.56 -3.27 6.87
CA ILE A 152 -12.19 -3.75 7.02
C ILE A 152 -12.10 -4.73 8.19
N SER A 153 -11.74 -5.97 7.89
CA SER A 153 -11.33 -6.96 8.88
C SER A 153 -9.80 -7.05 8.91
N VAL A 154 -9.21 -7.06 10.11
CA VAL A 154 -7.75 -7.21 10.27
C VAL A 154 -7.47 -8.57 10.89
N LEU A 155 -6.62 -9.37 10.23
CA LEU A 155 -6.27 -10.73 10.65
C LEU A 155 -4.74 -10.86 10.79
N PRO A 156 -4.22 -11.01 12.02
CA PRO A 156 -2.86 -11.49 12.23
C PRO A 156 -2.72 -12.91 11.64
N THR A 157 -1.66 -13.15 10.88
CA THR A 157 -1.41 -14.42 10.20
C THR A 157 -0.03 -14.97 10.55
N ASP A 158 0.14 -16.28 10.50
CA ASP A 158 1.45 -16.90 10.66
C ASP A 158 2.14 -17.07 9.29
N PRO A 159 3.47 -16.93 9.19
CA PRO A 159 4.20 -17.24 7.97
C PRO A 159 4.06 -18.68 7.47
N SER A 160 3.42 -19.62 8.18
CA SER A 160 3.04 -20.94 7.66
C SER A 160 1.63 -20.98 7.09
N SER A 161 0.76 -20.05 7.49
CA SER A 161 -0.65 -19.97 7.07
C SER A 161 -0.79 -19.71 5.56
N PRO A 162 -1.94 -20.09 4.97
CA PRO A 162 -2.29 -19.68 3.62
C PRO A 162 -2.24 -18.16 3.47
N MET A 163 -1.60 -17.68 2.41
CA MET A 163 -1.49 -16.24 2.14
C MET A 163 -2.84 -15.64 1.72
N PHE A 164 -3.68 -16.46 1.10
CA PHE A 164 -5.02 -16.13 0.68
C PHE A 164 -6.00 -17.08 1.37
N PRO A 165 -6.80 -16.59 2.34
CA PRO A 165 -7.89 -17.37 2.90
C PRO A 165 -8.90 -17.75 1.81
N SER A 166 -9.50 -18.92 1.93
CA SER A 166 -10.31 -19.54 0.85
C SER A 166 -11.56 -18.74 0.45
N ALA A 167 -12.16 -17.98 1.38
CA ALA A 167 -13.34 -17.17 1.10
C ALA A 167 -13.44 -15.95 2.04
N PRO A 168 -14.14 -14.88 1.60
CA PRO A 168 -14.52 -13.78 2.47
C PRO A 168 -15.34 -14.20 3.70
N PRO A 169 -15.17 -13.52 4.86
CA PRO A 169 -15.88 -13.86 6.09
C PRO A 169 -17.41 -13.71 6.04
N ASP A 170 -17.93 -12.95 5.08
CA ASP A 170 -19.36 -12.61 4.96
C ASP A 170 -20.15 -13.55 4.03
N GLY A 171 -19.59 -14.72 3.73
CA GLY A 171 -20.28 -15.77 2.98
C GLY A 171 -20.26 -15.60 1.46
N GLN A 172 -19.45 -14.67 0.92
CA GLN A 172 -19.16 -14.64 -0.51
C GLN A 172 -18.30 -15.84 -0.94
N ASN A 173 -18.49 -16.27 -2.18
CA ASN A 173 -17.83 -17.47 -2.71
C ASN A 173 -16.39 -17.23 -3.19
N ALA A 174 -15.98 -15.98 -3.41
CA ALA A 174 -14.67 -15.64 -3.96
C ALA A 174 -14.23 -14.23 -3.61
N TRP A 175 -12.91 -14.00 -3.66
CA TRP A 175 -12.30 -12.67 -3.63
C TRP A 175 -12.25 -12.08 -5.04
N ASP A 176 -12.48 -10.77 -5.16
CA ASP A 176 -12.37 -10.05 -6.43
C ASP A 176 -10.93 -9.71 -6.78
N PHE A 177 -10.12 -9.38 -5.78
CA PHE A 177 -8.71 -9.07 -5.97
C PHE A 177 -7.88 -9.34 -4.71
N SER A 178 -6.57 -9.37 -4.92
CA SER A 178 -5.59 -9.26 -3.84
C SER A 178 -4.56 -8.20 -4.21
N LEU A 179 -4.09 -7.45 -3.23
CA LEU A 179 -2.99 -6.52 -3.39
C LEU A 179 -1.92 -6.80 -2.33
N CYS A 180 -0.68 -6.48 -2.68
CA CYS A 180 0.46 -6.62 -1.80
C CYS A 180 1.51 -5.57 -2.19
N ASN A 181 2.17 -4.99 -1.19
CA ASN A 181 3.40 -4.24 -1.39
C ASN A 181 4.56 -5.01 -0.73
N PRO A 182 5.24 -5.89 -1.47
CA PRO A 182 6.15 -6.85 -0.87
C PRO A 182 7.41 -6.19 -0.29
N PRO A 183 7.98 -6.76 0.78
CA PRO A 183 9.16 -6.25 1.47
C PRO A 183 10.38 -6.22 0.56
N PHE A 184 11.17 -5.13 0.58
CA PHE A 184 12.24 -4.86 -0.39
C PHE A 184 13.57 -5.62 -0.20
N PHE A 185 13.70 -6.50 0.79
CA PHE A 185 15.01 -7.03 1.20
C PHE A 185 15.22 -8.45 0.68
N ASP A 186 16.31 -8.72 -0.01
CA ASP A 186 16.69 -10.12 -0.25
C ASP A 186 17.17 -10.74 1.07
N SER A 187 16.76 -11.97 1.34
CA SER A 187 17.05 -12.71 2.58
C SER A 187 18.52 -13.13 2.74
N ARG A 188 19.47 -12.40 2.13
CA ARG A 188 20.89 -12.63 2.41
C ARG A 188 21.27 -11.83 3.65
N PRO A 189 21.70 -12.47 4.75
CA PRO A 189 22.41 -11.73 5.78
C PRO A 189 23.61 -11.02 5.13
N PRO A 190 23.98 -9.81 5.56
CA PRO A 190 25.23 -9.21 5.11
C PRO A 190 26.34 -10.19 5.50
N SER A 191 26.95 -10.83 4.51
CA SER A 191 28.23 -11.49 4.70
C SER A 191 29.14 -10.43 5.30
N ARG A 192 29.64 -10.66 6.52
CA ARG A 192 30.72 -9.86 7.09
C ARG A 192 31.87 -9.97 6.10
N ALA A 193 32.03 -8.95 5.26
CA ALA A 193 33.26 -8.78 4.51
C ALA A 193 34.32 -8.55 5.58
N THR A 194 35.14 -9.57 5.81
CA THR A 194 36.45 -9.39 6.41
C THR A 194 37.22 -8.47 5.49
N ASP A 195 37.46 -7.26 5.98
CA ASP A 195 38.33 -6.27 5.38
C ASP A 195 39.77 -6.76 5.57
N ASP A 196 40.27 -7.53 4.59
CA ASP A 196 41.69 -7.76 4.39
C ASP A 196 42.04 -7.22 3.00
N GLY A 197 42.92 -6.22 2.99
CA GLY A 197 43.13 -5.33 1.86
C GLY A 197 44.06 -5.81 0.75
N GLU A 198 44.38 -4.80 -0.08
CA GLU A 198 45.41 -4.69 -1.12
C GLU A 198 45.08 -5.18 -2.55
N GLY A 199 45.21 -4.24 -3.49
CA GLY A 199 45.42 -4.53 -4.92
C GLY A 199 44.61 -3.66 -5.87
N GLY A 200 45.19 -2.56 -6.35
CA GLY A 200 44.59 -1.70 -7.37
C GLY A 200 44.56 -2.31 -8.77
N SER A 201 43.52 -1.98 -9.55
CA SER A 201 43.56 -1.92 -11.02
C SER A 201 42.31 -1.21 -11.56
N VAL A 202 42.53 -0.36 -12.56
CA VAL A 202 41.54 0.48 -13.26
C VAL A 202 40.81 -0.37 -14.32
N GLY A 203 39.46 -0.28 -14.38
CA GLY A 203 38.70 -0.91 -15.46
C GLY A 203 37.18 -0.65 -15.46
N SER A 204 36.77 0.32 -16.31
CA SER A 204 35.48 0.50 -17.02
C SER A 204 34.14 0.71 -16.27
N PRO A 205 33.27 1.63 -16.76
CA PRO A 205 32.04 2.03 -16.07
C PRO A 205 30.86 1.10 -16.41
N SER A 206 30.37 0.35 -15.42
CA SER A 206 29.06 -0.29 -15.47
C SER A 206 28.03 0.62 -14.78
N SER A 207 27.02 1.06 -15.56
CA SER A 207 25.98 2.00 -15.16
C SER A 207 24.87 1.38 -14.29
N ALA A 208 25.23 0.74 -13.19
CA ALA A 208 24.27 0.33 -12.17
C ALA A 208 24.50 1.17 -10.92
N ARG A 209 23.83 2.33 -10.84
CA ARG A 209 23.80 3.13 -9.62
C ARG A 209 22.91 2.41 -8.60
N SER A 210 23.48 1.39 -7.95
CA SER A 210 22.89 0.72 -6.80
C SER A 210 22.71 1.76 -5.68
N ARG A 211 21.46 2.18 -5.47
CA ARG A 211 21.11 2.92 -4.26
C ARG A 211 21.46 2.02 -3.07
N PRO A 212 22.12 2.53 -2.01
CA PRO A 212 22.33 1.75 -0.81
C PRO A 212 20.96 1.29 -0.30
N GLY A 213 20.81 -0.02 -0.15
CA GLY A 213 19.57 -0.63 0.31
C GLY A 213 19.17 -0.01 1.63
N ARG A 214 17.90 0.39 1.75
CA ARG A 214 17.33 0.75 3.05
C ARG A 214 17.51 -0.47 3.97
N PRO A 215 17.87 -0.32 5.25
CA PRO A 215 17.83 -1.46 6.16
C PRO A 215 16.39 -2.01 6.25
N PRO A 216 16.23 -3.32 6.47
CA PRO A 216 14.93 -3.90 6.75
C PRO A 216 14.27 -3.14 7.90
N PRO A 217 12.94 -2.87 7.86
CA PRO A 217 12.26 -2.51 9.08
C PRO A 217 12.53 -3.66 10.07
N PRO A 218 12.75 -3.35 11.36
CA PRO A 218 12.82 -4.40 12.35
C PRO A 218 11.56 -5.26 12.18
N HIS A 219 11.73 -6.58 12.06
CA HIS A 219 10.66 -7.58 11.89
C HIS A 219 10.14 -7.91 10.48
N ALA A 220 10.83 -7.56 9.37
CA ALA A 220 10.46 -8.11 8.04
C ALA A 220 10.96 -9.56 7.85
N PRO A 221 10.08 -10.58 7.72
CA PRO A 221 10.50 -11.98 7.74
C PRO A 221 11.03 -12.51 6.41
N THR A 222 10.69 -11.89 5.27
CA THR A 222 11.05 -12.38 3.92
C THR A 222 11.20 -11.24 2.92
N GLY A 223 11.74 -11.55 1.72
CA GLY A 223 11.97 -10.59 0.64
C GLY A 223 10.93 -10.59 -0.47
N LYS A 224 11.08 -9.67 -1.44
CA LYS A 224 10.15 -9.53 -2.57
C LYS A 224 9.98 -10.81 -3.36
N SER A 225 11.10 -11.43 -3.72
CA SER A 225 11.14 -12.66 -4.51
C SER A 225 10.37 -13.77 -3.81
N VAL A 226 10.61 -13.99 -2.53
CA VAL A 226 9.94 -15.00 -1.70
C VAL A 226 8.44 -14.73 -1.58
N CYS A 227 8.04 -13.47 -1.38
CA CYS A 227 6.63 -13.10 -1.29
C CYS A 227 5.89 -13.37 -2.61
N VAL A 228 6.48 -13.00 -3.75
CA VAL A 228 5.89 -13.25 -5.08
C VAL A 228 5.90 -14.74 -5.43
N HIS A 229 7.00 -15.45 -5.19
CA HIS A 229 7.06 -16.90 -5.43
C HIS A 229 6.04 -17.64 -4.57
N ARG A 230 5.88 -17.26 -3.30
CA ARG A 230 4.85 -17.84 -2.44
C ARG A 230 3.44 -17.58 -2.97
N ALA A 231 3.19 -16.40 -3.54
CA ALA A 231 1.92 -16.08 -4.20
C ALA A 231 1.68 -16.98 -5.42
N GLU A 232 2.73 -17.29 -6.19
CA GLU A 232 2.67 -18.08 -7.41
C GLU A 232 2.63 -19.60 -7.17
N GLU A 233 3.46 -20.11 -6.26
CA GLU A 233 3.57 -21.52 -5.87
C GLU A 233 2.32 -21.99 -5.12
N ARG A 234 1.68 -21.10 -4.35
CA ARG A 234 0.44 -21.38 -3.63
C ARG A 234 -0.80 -20.95 -4.40
N LYS A 235 -0.76 -20.97 -5.74
CA LYS A 235 -1.95 -20.94 -6.59
C LYS A 235 -2.80 -22.20 -6.32
N GLU A 236 -3.47 -22.23 -5.18
CA GLU A 236 -4.77 -22.87 -4.97
C GLU A 236 -5.89 -21.99 -5.57
N VAL A 237 -5.60 -21.31 -6.68
CA VAL A 237 -6.65 -20.88 -7.61
C VAL A 237 -6.89 -22.09 -8.49
N THR A 238 -7.58 -23.08 -7.93
CA THR A 238 -8.13 -24.20 -8.69
C THR A 238 -8.89 -23.61 -9.87
N MET A 239 -8.55 -24.06 -11.07
CA MET A 239 -9.31 -23.82 -12.29
C MET A 239 -10.81 -24.09 -12.06
N LEU A 240 -11.59 -23.07 -11.72
CA LEU A 240 -13.03 -23.05 -12.00
C LEU A 240 -13.25 -22.51 -13.42
N LYS A 241 -12.60 -23.18 -14.39
CA LYS A 241 -12.82 -22.99 -15.82
C LYS A 241 -13.19 -24.32 -16.46
N ARG A 242 -14.43 -24.75 -16.22
CA ARG A 242 -15.31 -25.45 -17.17
C ARG A 242 -16.59 -25.79 -16.42
N GLU A 243 -17.59 -24.91 -16.55
CA GLU A 243 -19.04 -25.17 -16.41
C GLU A 243 -19.76 -23.86 -16.04
N ARG A 244 -19.61 -22.83 -16.87
CA ARG A 244 -20.57 -21.70 -16.91
C ARG A 244 -20.43 -20.84 -18.17
N PHE A 245 -20.17 -21.50 -19.30
CA PHE A 245 -20.20 -20.87 -20.62
C PHE A 245 -21.24 -21.55 -21.52
N THR A 246 -22.41 -21.82 -20.96
CA THR A 246 -23.66 -22.06 -21.70
C THR A 246 -24.82 -21.68 -20.78
N ALA A 247 -25.74 -20.84 -21.29
CA ALA A 247 -26.97 -20.31 -20.65
C ALA A 247 -26.73 -19.22 -19.58
N ASN A 248 -27.26 -18.00 -19.66
CA ASN A 248 -28.27 -17.39 -20.52
C ASN A 248 -27.87 -15.93 -20.82
N ASN A 249 -28.05 -15.53 -22.08
CA ASN A 249 -28.36 -14.15 -22.43
C ASN A 249 -29.74 -13.87 -21.86
N ASP A 250 -29.86 -12.89 -20.97
CA ASP A 250 -30.84 -11.81 -21.02
C ASP A 250 -30.67 -10.95 -19.76
N ASP A 251 -30.76 -9.64 -19.98
CA ASP A 251 -30.71 -8.50 -19.03
C ASP A 251 -29.34 -7.85 -18.73
N ALA A 252 -29.13 -6.72 -19.42
CA ALA A 252 -28.23 -5.63 -19.05
C ALA A 252 -28.89 -4.29 -19.45
N PRO A 253 -28.49 -3.12 -18.90
CA PRO A 253 -27.71 -2.88 -17.69
C PRO A 253 -28.28 -1.78 -16.75
N GLY A 254 -27.88 -1.81 -15.48
CA GLY A 254 -27.80 -0.61 -14.64
C GLY A 254 -26.50 0.14 -14.98
N HIS A 255 -26.62 1.37 -15.48
CA HIS A 255 -25.51 2.25 -15.81
C HIS A 255 -24.79 2.72 -14.55
N CYS A 256 -23.47 2.56 -14.51
CA CYS A 256 -22.59 3.18 -13.51
C CYS A 256 -22.39 4.64 -13.92
N THR A 257 -23.05 5.59 -13.25
CA THR A 257 -22.83 7.02 -13.46
C THR A 257 -21.78 7.56 -12.50
N ASP A 258 -20.80 8.29 -13.02
CA ASP A 258 -19.83 9.08 -12.25
C ASP A 258 -20.55 10.16 -11.41
N MET A 259 -20.25 10.23 -10.12
CA MET A 259 -20.43 11.41 -9.27
C MET A 259 -19.10 11.81 -8.64
#